data_AF-A0A5M6DND6-F1
#
_entry.id   AF-A0A5M6DND6-F1
#
_cell.length_a   1.000
_cell.length_b   1.000
_cell.length_c   1.000
_cell.angle_alpha   90.00
_cell.angle_beta   90.00
_cell.angle_gamma   90.00
#
_symmetry.space_group_name_H-M   'P 1'
#
loop_
_entity.id
_entity.type
_entity.pdbx_description
1 polymer ?
#
loop_
_entity_poly.entity_id
_entity_poly.type
_entity_poly.pdbx_seq_one_letter_code
_entity_poly.pdbx_strand_id
1 'polypeptide(L)' 'MGNLLYIIAVVLIILWLIGFLGFPNQVGGIIHILLVIAVIAIILRLIRSA' A
#
# COMPACT_ATOMS: atom_id res chain seq x y z
N MET A 1 8.76 -3.29 -19.37
CA MET A 1 7.77 -2.54 -18.57
C MET A 1 7.83 -2.84 -17.05
N GLY A 2 8.88 -3.49 -16.53
CA GLY A 2 8.97 -3.82 -15.10
C GLY A 2 9.28 -2.63 -14.17
N ASN A 3 10.01 -1.63 -14.65
CA ASN A 3 10.46 -0.52 -13.79
C ASN A 3 9.33 0.38 -13.28
N LEU A 4 8.28 0.63 -14.07
CA LEU A 4 7.19 1.51 -13.64
C LEU A 4 6.34 0.85 -12.55
N LEU A 5 5.98 -0.42 -12.73
CA LEU A 5 5.24 -1.19 -11.71
C LEU A 5 6.05 -1.38 -10.43
N TYR A 6 7.36 -1.58 -10.55
CA TYR A 6 8.27 -1.64 -9.41
C TYR A 6 8.31 -0.32 -8.63
N ILE A 7 8.45 0.82 -9.33
CA ILE A 7 8.42 2.15 -8.69
C ILE A 7 7.10 2.37 -7.96
N ILE A 8 5.97 2.01 -8.57
CA ILE A 8 4.65 2.11 -7.94
C ILE A 8 4.57 1.26 -6.67
N ALA A 9 5.06 0.01 -6.72
CA ALA A 9 5.08 -0.88 -5.56
C ALA A 9 5.92 -0.31 -4.41
N VAL A 10 7.10 0.23 -4.70
CA VAL A 10 7.99 0.86 -3.71
C VAL A 10 7.34 2.09 -3.08
N VAL A 11 6.76 2.98 -3.90
CA VAL A 11 6.07 4.18 -3.43
C VAL A 11 4.90 3.84 -2.51
N LEU A 12 4.13 2.80 -2.84
CA LEU A 12 2.99 2.34 -2.04
C LEU A 12 3.40 1.77 -0.68
N ILE A 13 4.51 1.04 -0.62
CA ILE A 13 5.07 0.55 0.66
C ILE A 13 5.52 1.72 1.53
N ILE A 14 6.18 2.73 0.95
CA ILE A 14 6.67 3.91 1.69
C ILE A 14 5.50 4.73 2.23
N LEU A 15 4.49 5.02 1.40
CA LEU A 15 3.27 5.74 1.83
C LEU A 15 2.51 4.99 2.92
N TRP A 16 2.45 3.66 2.86
CA TRP A 16 1.86 2.84 3.91
C TRP A 16 2.64 2.95 5.23
N LEU A 17 3.97 2.89 5.18
CA LEU A 17 4.83 2.99 6.37
C LEU A 17 4.69 4.37 7.05
N ILE A 18 4.65 5.44 6.25
CA ILE A 18 4.44 6.81 6.73
C ILE A 18 3.04 6.95 7.36
N GLY A 19 2.00 6.38 6.75
CA GLY A 19 0.65 6.37 7.30
C GLY A 19 0.53 5.58 8.60
N PHE A 20 1.16 4.40 8.66
CA PHE A 20 1.14 3.51 9.82
C PHE A 20 1.89 4.10 11.03
N LEU A 21 3.07 4.67 10.80
CA LEU A 21 3.91 5.22 11.88
C LEU A 21 3.61 6.67 12.22
N GLY A 22 3.19 7.48 11.25
CA GLY A 22 2.97 8.92 11.41
C GLY A 22 1.60 9.30 11.99
N PHE A 23 0.58 8.45 11.83
CA PHE A 23 -0.79 8.76 12.26
C PHE A 23 -1.49 7.65 13.07
N PRO A 24 -0.84 7.05 14.08
CA PRO A 24 -1.36 5.88 14.81
C PRO A 24 -2.69 6.15 15.55
N ASN A 25 -2.94 7.39 15.97
CA ASN A 25 -4.10 7.75 16.80
C ASN A 25 -5.25 8.42 16.01
N GLN A 26 -4.98 8.86 14.78
CA GLN A 26 -5.93 9.54 13.89
C GLN A 26 -6.53 8.57 12.87
N VAL A 27 -5.79 7.50 12.55
CA VAL A 27 -6.21 6.41 11.66
C VAL A 27 -6.97 5.39 12.49
N GLY A 28 -8.21 5.71 12.86
CA GLY A 28 -9.13 4.76 13.51
C GLY A 28 -9.26 3.47 12.69
N GLY A 29 -9.56 2.34 13.36
CA GLY A 29 -9.42 0.98 12.81
C GLY A 29 -10.01 0.73 11.42
N ILE A 30 -11.03 1.50 11.00
CA ILE A 30 -11.59 1.46 9.63
C ILE A 30 -10.57 1.87 8.57
N ILE A 31 -9.81 2.96 8.76
CA ILE A 31 -8.84 3.43 7.75
C ILE A 31 -7.69 2.42 7.64
N HIS A 32 -7.35 1.75 8.74
CA HIS A 32 -6.37 0.67 8.76
C HIS A 32 -6.81 -0.52 7.90
N ILE A 33 -8.07 -0.95 8.06
CA ILE A 33 -8.65 -2.06 7.28
C ILE A 33 -8.72 -1.69 5.79
N LEU A 34 -9.15 -0.47 5.46
CA LEU A 34 -9.18 0.01 4.08
C LEU A 34 -7.78 0.08 3.46
N LEU A 35 -6.76 0.48 4.23
CA LEU A 35 -5.35 0.47 3.79
C LEU A 35 -4.81 -0.95 3.57
N VAL A 36 -5.14 -1.91 4.44
CA VAL A 36 -4.76 -3.32 4.25
C VAL A 36 -5.38 -3.88 2.97
N ILE A 37 -6.66 -3.60 2.72
CA ILE A 37 -7.35 -4.00 1.47
C ILE A 37 -6.67 -3.35 0.25
N ALA A 38 -6.31 -2.06 0.34
CA ALA A 38 -5.60 -1.37 -0.73
C ALA A 38 -4.26 -2.04 -1.05
N VAL A 39 -3.45 -2.37 -0.02
CA VAL A 39 -2.17 -3.07 -0.18
C VAL A 39 -2.36 -4.45 -0.82
N ILE A 40 -3.35 -5.24 -0.36
CA ILE A 40 -3.66 -6.56 -0.94
C ILE A 40 -4.06 -6.43 -2.42
N ALA A 41 -4.92 -5.46 -2.76
CA ALA A 41 -5.34 -5.21 -4.14
C ALA A 41 -4.15 -4.86 -5.06
N ILE A 42 -3.18 -4.11 -4.55
CA ILE A 42 -1.95 -3.76 -5.26
C ILE A 42 -1.06 -4.98 -5.47
N ILE A 43 -0.88 -5.82 -4.44
CA ILE A 43 -0.11 -7.07 -4.56
C ILE A 43 -0.74 -8.01 -5.57
N LEU A 44 -2.07 -8.22 -5.51
CA LEU A 44 -2.80 -9.04 -6.47
C LEU A 44 -2.67 -8.50 -7.90
N ARG A 45 -2.68 -7.17 -8.07
CA ARG A 45 -2.43 -6.53 -9.37
C ARG A 45 -1.00 -6.75 -9.84
N LEU A 46 -0.02 -6.72 -8.95
CA LEU A 46 1.38 -6.97 -9.29
C LEU A 46 1.59 -8.43 -9.73
N ILE A 47 0.97 -9.39 -9.03
CA ILE A 47 1.02 -10.82 -9.35
C ILE A 47 0.30 -11.12 -10.67
N ARG A 48 -0.87 -10.51 -10.93
CA ARG A 48 -1.57 -10.68 -12.22
C ARG A 48 -0.88 -10.01 -13.40
N SER A 49 -0.01 -9.05 -13.14
CA SER A 49 0.71 -8.31 -14.18
C SER A 49 2.10 -8.89 -14.47
N ALA A 50 2.49 -9.96 -13.77
CA ALA A 50 3.64 -10.81 -14.06
C ALA A 50 3.20 -12.01 -14.90
#